data_AF-A0ABD0P6D9-F1
#
_entry.id   AF-A0ABD0P6D9-F1
#
_cell.length_a   1.000
_cell.length_b   1.000
_cell.length_c   1.000
_cell.angle_alpha   90.00
_cell.angle_beta   90.00
_cell.angle_gamma   90.00
#
_symmetry.space_group_name_H-M   'P 1'
#
loop_
_entity.id
_entity.type
_entity.pdbx_description
1 polymer ?
#
loop_
_entity_poly.entity_id
_entity_poly.type
_entity_poly.pdbx_seq_one_letter_code
_entity_poly.pdbx_strand_id
1 'polypeptide(L)' 'QKHKQISQTKIRVTSTILFIIAGCIIFVTIPAVIFKHIEGWSTLEAIYFVVITLTTVGIGDYVA' A
#
# COMPACT_ATOMS: atom_id res chain seq x y z
N GLN A 1 3.36 40.75 -9.60
CA GLN A 1 2.41 39.95 -8.79
C GLN A 1 1.94 38.71 -9.57
N LYS A 2 2.80 37.70 -9.77
CA LYS A 2 2.42 36.39 -10.36
C LYS A 2 2.33 35.32 -9.27
N HIS A 3 1.59 35.58 -8.19
CA HIS A 3 1.33 34.56 -7.17
C HIS A 3 0.28 33.57 -7.68
N LYS A 4 0.78 32.59 -8.45
CA LYS A 4 0.44 31.17 -8.35
C LYS A 4 -1.06 30.86 -8.15
N GLN A 5 -1.80 30.89 -9.25
CA GLN A 5 -3.06 30.13 -9.44
C GLN A 5 -2.74 28.62 -9.40
N ILE A 6 -2.38 28.05 -8.24
CA ILE A 6 -2.42 26.60 -8.07
C ILE A 6 -3.90 26.23 -7.92
N SER A 7 -4.45 25.54 -8.92
CA SER A 7 -5.82 25.03 -8.86
C SER A 7 -5.99 24.14 -7.63
N GLN A 8 -6.99 24.44 -6.79
CA GLN A 8 -7.32 23.69 -5.56
C GLN A 8 -7.49 22.19 -5.85
N THR A 9 -8.00 21.84 -7.03
CA THR A 9 -8.12 20.46 -7.50
C THR A 9 -6.76 19.76 -7.62
N LYS A 10 -5.73 20.44 -8.13
CA LYS A 10 -4.38 19.87 -8.26
C LYS A 10 -3.77 19.57 -6.88
N ILE A 11 -3.97 20.46 -5.91
CA ILE A 11 -3.49 20.26 -4.53
C ILE A 11 -4.19 19.05 -3.92
N ARG A 12 -5.53 18.99 -4.00
CA ARG A 12 -6.31 17.87 -3.48
C ARG A 12 -5.87 16.53 -4.07
N VAL A 13 -5.76 16.45 -5.40
CA VAL A 13 -5.34 15.22 -6.10
C VAL A 13 -3.92 14.81 -5.69
N THR A 14 -2.98 15.76 -5.64
CA THR A 14 -1.58 15.46 -5.27
C THR A 14 -1.50 14.94 -3.84
N SER A 15 -2.20 15.58 -2.89
CA SER A 15 -2.26 15.12 -1.51
C SER A 15 -2.89 13.73 -1.39
N THR A 16 -4.00 13.47 -2.08
CA THR A 16 -4.63 12.13 -2.09
C THR A 16 -3.69 11.06 -2.64
N ILE A 17 -3.00 11.31 -3.76
CA ILE A 17 -2.04 10.36 -4.33
C ILE A 17 -0.91 10.09 -3.35
N LEU A 18 -0.38 11.15 -2.70
CA LEU A 18 0.70 11.01 -1.73
C LEU A 18 0.28 10.18 -0.51
N PHE A 19 -0.95 10.39 -0.01
CA PHE A 19 -1.51 9.57 1.07
C PHE A 19 -1.70 8.10 0.65
N ILE A 20 -2.19 7.83 -0.57
CA ILE A 20 -2.34 6.46 -1.07
C ILE A 20 -0.98 5.77 -1.16
N ILE A 21 0.02 6.43 -1.74
CA ILE A 21 1.38 5.87 -1.86
C ILE A 21 1.98 5.60 -0.48
N ALA A 22 1.87 6.56 0.45
CA ALA A 22 2.34 6.38 1.82
C ALA A 22 1.63 5.19 2.51
N GLY A 23 0.32 5.08 2.33
CA GLY A 23 -0.48 3.96 2.82
C GLY A 23 -0.04 2.62 2.22
N CYS A 24 0.19 2.55 0.91
CA CYS A 24 0.68 1.34 0.25
C CYS A 24 2.06 0.93 0.78
N ILE A 25 2.97 1.87 1.00
CA ILE A 25 4.29 1.56 1.56
C ILE A 25 4.14 1.00 2.98
N ILE A 26 3.38 1.69 3.84
CA ILE A 26 3.25 1.34 5.26
C ILE A 26 2.45 0.05 5.47
N PHE A 27 1.33 -0.12 4.77
CA PHE A 27 0.39 -1.20 5.01
C PHE A 27 0.54 -2.38 4.05
N VAL A 28 1.15 -2.20 2.87
CA VAL A 28 1.36 -3.29 1.91
C VAL A 28 2.83 -3.71 1.85
N THR A 29 3.73 -2.77 1.55
CA THR A 29 5.14 -3.11 1.31
C THR A 29 5.86 -3.57 2.57
N ILE A 30 5.74 -2.85 3.68
CA ILE A 30 6.41 -3.21 4.94
C ILE A 30 5.94 -4.60 5.43
N PRO A 31 4.63 -4.90 5.56
CA PRO A 31 4.18 -6.22 5.96
C PRO A 31 4.59 -7.32 4.97
N ALA A 32 4.53 -7.08 3.66
CA ALA A 32 4.95 -8.07 2.67
C ALA A 32 6.44 -8.42 2.81
N VAL A 33 7.31 -7.45 3.09
CA VAL A 33 8.74 -7.72 3.35
C VAL A 33 8.95 -8.51 4.64
N ILE A 34 8.16 -8.22 5.68
CA ILE A 34 8.18 -8.94 6.95
C ILE A 34 7.77 -10.40 6.72
N PHE A 35 6.61 -10.66 6.12
CA PHE A 35 6.13 -12.01 5.86
C PHE A 35 7.04 -12.80 4.92
N LYS A 36 7.60 -12.14 3.89
CA LYS A 36 8.62 -12.76 3.03
C LYS A 36 9.80 -13.30 3.84
N HIS A 37 10.30 -12.57 4.84
CA HIS A 37 11.46 -12.99 5.63
C HIS A 37 11.10 -13.97 6.74
N ILE A 38 9.98 -13.77 7.43
CA ILE A 38 9.58 -14.61 8.56
C ILE A 38 9.09 -15.98 8.06
N GLU A 39 8.21 -15.98 7.07
CA GLU A 39 7.58 -17.20 6.56
C GLU A 39 8.39 -17.85 5.42
N GLY A 40 9.45 -17.19 4.96
CA GLY A 40 10.26 -17.67 3.83
C GLY A 40 9.52 -17.66 2.48
N TRP A 41 8.39 -16.96 2.40
CA TRP A 41 7.59 -16.87 1.19
C TRP A 41 8.29 -16.07 0.09
N SER A 42 7.89 -16.32 -1.16
CA SER A 42 8.27 -15.46 -2.27
C SER A 42 7.65 -14.06 -2.11
N THR A 43 8.19 -13.08 -2.84
CA THR A 43 7.66 -11.71 -2.79
C THR A 43 6.23 -11.62 -3.30
N LEU A 44 5.85 -12.46 -4.27
CA LEU A 44 4.50 -12.48 -4.82
C LEU A 44 3.50 -13.05 -3.80
N GLU A 45 3.85 -14.14 -3.14
CA GLU A 45 3.02 -14.79 -2.11
C GLU A 45 2.82 -13.87 -0.89
N ALA A 46 3.87 -13.20 -0.43
CA ALA A 46 3.76 -12.27 0.69
C ALA A 46 2.91 -11.04 0.36
N ILE A 47 3.03 -10.48 -0.85
CA ILE A 47 2.15 -9.38 -1.30
C ILE A 47 0.71 -9.87 -1.44
N TYR A 48 0.52 -11.05 -2.03
CA TYR A 48 -0.79 -11.69 -2.18
C TYR A 48 -1.48 -11.83 -0.81
N PHE A 49 -0.80 -12.44 0.16
CA PHE A 49 -1.29 -12.62 1.53
C PHE A 49 -1.73 -11.29 2.17
N VAL A 50 -0.90 -10.26 2.07
CA VAL A 50 -1.22 -8.93 2.63
C VAL A 50 -2.44 -8.32 1.96
N VAL A 51 -2.56 -8.43 0.63
CA VAL A 51 -3.71 -7.90 -0.11
C VAL A 51 -5.00 -8.62 0.26
N ILE A 52 -5.04 -9.97 0.25
CA ILE A 52 -6.25 -10.73 0.56
C ILE A 52 -6.67 -10.57 2.03
N THR A 53 -5.72 -10.32 2.93
CA THR A 53 -5.99 -10.06 4.35
C THR A 53 -6.56 -8.66 4.57
N LEU A 54 -5.92 -7.62 4.01
CA LEU A 54 -6.40 -6.24 4.14
C LEU A 54 -7.74 -5.99 3.45
N THR A 55 -7.99 -6.69 2.34
CA THR A 55 -9.29 -6.64 1.66
C THR A 55 -10.34 -7.54 2.30
N THR A 56 -9.99 -8.27 3.36
CA THR A 56 -10.86 -9.21 4.09
C THR A 56 -11.41 -10.36 3.24
N VAL A 57 -10.80 -10.64 2.10
CA VAL A 57 -11.13 -11.81 1.26
C VAL A 57 -10.75 -13.10 1.99
N GLY A 58 -9.53 -13.16 2.55
CA GLY A 58 -9.11 -14.22 3.48
C GLY A 58 -9.28 -15.65 2.95
N ILE A 59 -8.73 -15.96 1.76
CA ILE A 59 -8.80 -17.31 1.14
C ILE A 59 -8.30 -18.40 2.09
N GLY A 60 -7.24 -18.12 2.86
CA GLY A 60 -6.69 -19.04 3.88
C GLY A 60 -5.69 -20.07 3.34
N ASP A 61 -5.23 -19.92 2.09
CA ASP A 61 -4.14 -20.69 1.49
C ASP A 61 -2.76 -20.26 2.01
N TYR A 62 -2.62 -18.99 2.38
CA TYR A 62 -1.51 -18.45 3.18
C TYR A 62 -2.04 -17.94 4.52
N VAL A 63 -1.41 -18.37 5.60
CA VAL A 63 -1.73 -17.97 6.98
C VAL A 63 -0.41 -17.79 7.73
N ALA A 64 -0.27 -16.66 8.42
CA ALA A 64 0.85 -16.32 9.29
C ALA A 64 0.34 -16.02 10.71
#